data_AF-A0A7W2D3I1-F1
#
_entry.id   AF-A0A7W2D3I1-F1
#
_cell.length_a   1.000
_cell.length_b   1.000
_cell.length_c   1.000
_cell.angle_alpha   90.00
_cell.angle_beta   90.00
_cell.angle_gamma   90.00
#
_symmetry.space_group_name_H-M   'P 1'
#
loop_
_entity.id
_entity.type
_entity.pdbx_description
1 polymer ?
#
loop_
_entity_poly.entity_id
_entity_poly.type
_entity_poly.pdbx_seq_one_letter_code
_entity_poly.pdbx_strand_id
1 'polypeptide(L)'
;MRTRNRLLTVAGVAAGALATAGLNPTQRSETETYTFVPREITLRTLARTLTVSGSLAAAVALGGLAATPALAATTLSSGHVDVLDADWDGSALSLHVHDEETDTEYDPADVTLSVPAAAKVANPGYGFLGTGSQVWLLPDTEAEADAAGVLFPGISTEHLTTGVFANNNVTYRLLSATRNGAATEDFSIYAGSGSRWFDSDTSTTSFKSRTFAVGTHNHANWAFEEAGTYQLTFRVQGTVSGVTQSDTAVYTVVVS
;
A
#
# COMPACT_ATOMS: atom_id res chain seq x y z
N MET A 1 -19.86 -37.14 -43.41
CA MET A 1 -20.99 -36.19 -43.52
C MET A 1 -20.45 -34.79 -43.30
N ARG A 2 -20.27 -34.05 -44.40
CA ARG A 2 -19.87 -32.63 -44.43
C ARG A 2 -21.11 -31.86 -44.89
N THR A 3 -21.53 -30.85 -44.15
CA THR A 3 -22.43 -29.82 -44.68
C THR A 3 -21.76 -28.48 -44.42
N ARG A 4 -21.22 -27.90 -45.49
CA ARG A 4 -20.71 -26.53 -45.56
C ARG A 4 -21.82 -25.69 -46.18
N ASN A 5 -22.26 -24.62 -45.51
CA ASN A 5 -22.96 -23.52 -46.18
C ASN A 5 -21.94 -22.40 -46.47
N ARG A 6 -21.65 -22.22 -47.75
CA ARG A 6 -21.22 -20.97 -48.41
C ARG A 6 -22.51 -20.16 -48.69
N LEU A 7 -22.60 -18.83 -48.88
CA LEU A 7 -21.78 -17.90 -49.67
C LEU A 7 -22.39 -16.46 -49.53
N LEU A 8 -21.55 -15.41 -49.58
CA LEU A 8 -21.66 -14.07 -50.25
C LEU A 8 -22.95 -13.19 -50.12
N THR A 9 -22.97 -11.85 -50.18
CA THR A 9 -21.98 -10.73 -50.19
C THR A 9 -22.73 -9.39 -50.33
N VAL A 10 -22.30 -8.39 -49.54
CA VAL A 10 -22.05 -6.94 -49.79
C VAL A 10 -23.13 -5.98 -50.37
N ALA A 11 -23.17 -4.82 -49.67
CA ALA A 11 -23.48 -3.43 -50.04
C ALA A 11 -24.93 -2.99 -50.32
N GLY A 12 -25.36 -2.03 -49.50
CA GLY A 12 -26.46 -1.11 -49.77
C GLY A 12 -26.31 0.14 -48.91
N VAL A 13 -25.65 1.16 -49.48
CA VAL A 13 -25.52 2.53 -48.96
C VAL A 13 -26.72 3.35 -49.44
N ALA A 14 -27.40 4.07 -48.55
CA ALA A 14 -28.19 5.27 -48.85
C ALA A 14 -28.32 6.05 -47.52
N ALA A 15 -27.70 7.21 -47.32
CA ALA A 15 -27.78 8.51 -48.01
C ALA A 15 -29.10 9.26 -47.75
N GLY A 16 -28.97 10.33 -46.97
CA GLY A 16 -29.97 11.37 -46.68
C GLY A 16 -29.34 12.35 -45.67
N ALA A 17 -28.33 13.11 -46.09
CA ALA A 17 -28.42 14.54 -46.46
C ALA A 17 -28.68 15.43 -45.22
N LEU A 18 -27.64 15.98 -44.58
CA LEU A 18 -27.01 17.29 -44.88
C LEU A 18 -28.00 18.44 -45.03
N ALA A 19 -28.06 19.28 -43.99
CA ALA A 19 -28.34 20.70 -44.15
C ALA A 19 -27.36 21.48 -43.26
N THR A 20 -26.47 22.23 -43.90
CA THR A 20 -25.58 23.22 -43.29
C THR A 20 -26.02 24.63 -43.69
N ALA A 21 -25.88 25.54 -42.72
CA ALA A 21 -25.59 26.98 -42.81
C ALA A 21 -26.73 27.99 -43.01
N GLY A 22 -26.71 29.05 -42.16
CA GLY A 22 -27.17 30.39 -42.54
C GLY A 22 -27.93 31.26 -41.52
N LEU A 23 -27.24 31.73 -40.46
CA LEU A 23 -27.34 33.04 -39.76
C LEU A 23 -28.68 33.85 -39.62
N ASN A 24 -29.02 34.09 -38.32
CA ASN A 24 -29.43 35.35 -37.63
C ASN A 24 -30.86 35.93 -37.77
N PRO A 25 -31.33 36.83 -36.86
CA PRO A 25 -31.54 36.75 -35.40
C PRO A 25 -33.02 37.02 -34.98
N THR A 26 -33.44 36.65 -33.77
CA THR A 26 -34.06 37.53 -32.72
C THR A 26 -34.70 36.74 -31.57
N GLN A 27 -34.26 37.09 -30.35
CA GLN A 27 -34.81 37.01 -28.98
C GLN A 27 -36.17 36.29 -28.71
N ARG A 28 -36.43 35.61 -27.58
CA ARG A 28 -35.95 35.73 -26.19
C ARG A 28 -35.93 34.34 -25.52
N SER A 29 -34.91 34.05 -24.69
CA SER A 29 -35.03 33.06 -23.61
C SER A 29 -34.95 33.78 -22.26
N GLU A 30 -35.80 33.40 -21.33
CA GLU A 30 -35.66 33.73 -19.92
C GLU A 30 -34.46 32.96 -19.35
N THR A 31 -33.66 33.63 -18.52
CA THR A 31 -32.56 33.00 -17.78
C THR A 31 -32.53 33.66 -16.42
N GLU A 32 -32.86 32.87 -15.40
CA GLU A 32 -32.59 33.22 -14.00
C GLU A 32 -31.09 33.25 -13.78
N THR A 33 -30.58 34.41 -13.35
CA THR A 33 -29.20 34.62 -12.95
C THR A 33 -29.05 34.35 -11.46
N TYR A 34 -28.24 33.34 -11.10
CA TYR A 34 -27.71 33.19 -9.75
C TYR A 34 -26.50 34.10 -9.59
N THR A 35 -26.63 35.19 -8.84
CA THR A 35 -25.54 36.14 -8.58
C THR A 35 -24.58 35.59 -7.54
N PHE A 36 -23.33 35.37 -7.95
CA PHE A 36 -22.19 35.17 -7.05
C PHE A 36 -21.82 36.52 -6.41
N VAL A 37 -21.87 36.59 -5.08
CA VAL A 37 -21.47 37.79 -4.32
C VAL A 37 -20.02 37.60 -3.83
N PRO A 38 -19.03 38.39 -4.29
CA PRO A 38 -17.69 38.33 -3.74
C PRO A 38 -17.64 39.04 -2.38
N ARG A 39 -17.01 38.42 -1.37
CA ARG A 39 -16.68 39.08 -0.11
C ARG A 39 -15.39 39.88 -0.29
N GLU A 40 -15.50 41.20 -0.25
CA GLU A 40 -14.34 42.11 -0.22
C GLU A 40 -13.61 42.02 1.13
N ILE A 41 -12.28 41.88 1.06
CA ILE A 41 -11.35 42.03 2.18
C ILE A 41 -10.95 43.50 2.24
N THR A 42 -11.39 44.23 3.26
CA THR A 42 -10.96 45.61 3.48
C THR A 42 -9.63 45.63 4.25
N LEU A 43 -8.53 45.95 3.57
CA LEU A 43 -7.28 46.39 4.21
C LEU A 43 -7.49 47.79 4.80
N ARG A 44 -7.24 47.96 6.11
CA ARG A 44 -7.08 49.28 6.73
C ARG A 44 -5.62 49.48 7.11
N THR A 45 -4.91 50.23 6.29
CA THR A 45 -3.60 50.81 6.59
C THR A 45 -3.75 51.93 7.62
N LEU A 46 -3.11 51.80 8.78
CA LEU A 46 -2.80 52.93 9.65
C LEU A 46 -1.28 53.01 9.78
N ALA A 47 -0.68 53.95 9.06
CA ALA A 47 0.69 54.37 9.27
C ALA A 47 0.76 55.15 10.59
N ARG A 48 1.62 54.71 11.51
CA ARG A 48 2.14 55.54 12.60
C ARG A 48 3.66 55.47 12.58
N THR A 49 4.26 56.54 12.12
CA THR A 49 5.70 56.80 12.20
C THR A 49 6.04 57.14 13.64
N LEU A 50 6.94 56.36 14.26
CA LEU A 50 7.68 56.78 15.44
C LEU A 50 9.14 56.34 15.25
N THR A 51 10.04 57.31 15.12
CA THR A 51 11.48 57.08 15.11
C THR A 51 12.05 57.58 16.43
N VAL A 52 12.55 56.69 17.29
CA VAL A 52 13.55 57.00 18.33
C VAL A 52 14.47 55.78 18.53
N SER A 53 15.75 56.09 18.64
CA SER A 53 16.96 55.27 18.65
C SER A 53 17.18 54.35 19.88
N GLY A 54 17.99 53.30 19.68
CA GLY A 54 18.63 52.44 20.72
C GLY A 54 17.69 51.36 21.28
N SER A 55 18.01 50.07 21.36
CA SER A 55 19.27 49.35 21.57
C SER A 55 19.10 47.92 21.04
N LEU A 56 20.17 47.18 20.72
CA LEU A 56 20.10 45.75 20.39
C LEU A 56 19.39 44.96 21.51
N ALA A 57 18.26 44.33 21.19
CA ALA A 57 17.70 43.22 21.94
C ALA A 57 17.41 42.10 20.95
N ALA A 58 18.30 41.11 20.89
CA ALA A 58 18.04 39.86 20.19
C ALA A 58 16.97 39.09 20.97
N ALA A 59 15.72 39.16 20.52
CA ALA A 59 14.68 38.27 21.01
C ALA A 59 14.85 36.90 20.33
N VAL A 60 15.52 35.98 21.03
CA VAL A 60 15.53 34.56 20.68
C VAL A 60 14.12 34.02 20.90
N ALA A 61 13.36 33.84 19.82
CA ALA A 61 12.12 33.08 19.86
C ALA A 61 12.46 31.59 19.94
N LEU A 62 12.65 31.07 21.15
CA LEU A 62 12.59 29.64 21.43
C LEU A 62 11.11 29.22 21.37
N GLY A 63 10.58 29.09 20.15
CA GLY A 63 9.34 28.37 19.92
C GLY A 63 9.61 26.90 20.19
N GLY A 64 9.23 26.43 21.38
CA GLY A 64 9.26 25.02 21.72
C GLY A 64 8.32 24.27 20.78
N LEU A 65 8.90 23.51 19.84
CA LEU A 65 8.20 22.37 19.28
C LEU A 65 7.96 21.42 20.45
N ALA A 66 6.70 21.29 20.87
CA ALA A 66 6.30 20.12 21.62
C ALA A 66 6.49 18.94 20.67
N ALA A 67 7.63 18.25 20.79
CA ALA A 67 7.79 16.94 20.19
C ALA A 67 6.71 16.07 20.84
N THR A 68 5.69 15.71 20.07
CA THR A 68 4.88 14.54 20.41
C THR A 68 5.88 13.41 20.68
N PRO A 69 5.83 12.75 21.84
CA PRO A 69 6.72 11.62 22.08
C PRO A 69 6.48 10.65 20.93
N ALA A 70 7.51 10.40 20.12
CA ALA A 70 7.49 9.23 19.26
C ALA A 70 7.29 8.06 20.20
N LEU A 71 6.17 7.35 20.07
CA LEU A 71 6.03 6.06 20.74
C LEU A 71 7.26 5.25 20.37
N ALA A 72 7.89 4.63 21.38
CA ALA A 72 9.03 3.77 21.10
C ALA A 72 8.50 2.61 20.26
N ALA A 73 9.04 2.46 19.05
CA ALA A 73 8.62 1.39 18.15
C ALA A 73 8.78 0.03 18.85
N THR A 74 7.70 -0.74 18.92
CA THR A 74 7.71 -2.11 19.43
C THR A 74 8.58 -2.94 18.49
N THR A 75 9.53 -3.69 19.05
CA THR A 75 10.32 -4.64 18.25
C THR A 75 9.77 -6.04 18.46
N LEU A 76 9.28 -6.65 17.38
CA LEU A 76 8.88 -8.06 17.35
C LEU A 76 10.03 -8.87 16.73
N SER A 77 10.55 -9.87 17.44
CA SER A 77 11.72 -10.64 17.02
C SER A 77 11.50 -12.14 16.87
N SER A 78 10.40 -12.65 17.39
CA SER A 78 10.02 -14.07 17.39
C SER A 78 8.53 -14.22 17.69
N GLY A 79 7.98 -15.40 17.41
CA GLY A 79 6.57 -15.71 17.64
C GLY A 79 5.72 -15.52 16.39
N HIS A 80 4.45 -15.91 16.49
CA HIS A 80 3.46 -15.76 15.42
C HIS A 80 3.03 -14.31 15.30
N VAL A 81 3.25 -13.72 14.12
CA VAL A 81 2.83 -12.35 13.81
C VAL A 81 2.17 -12.30 12.44
N ASP A 82 0.92 -11.88 12.37
CA ASP A 82 0.28 -11.52 11.11
C ASP A 82 0.76 -10.14 10.67
N VAL A 83 1.87 -10.15 9.90
CA VAL A 83 2.55 -8.95 9.45
C VAL A 83 1.69 -8.16 8.47
N LEU A 84 0.94 -8.83 7.61
CA LEU A 84 -0.01 -8.18 6.69
C LEU A 84 -1.42 -8.56 7.08
N ASP A 85 -1.93 -7.99 8.17
CA ASP A 85 -3.33 -8.18 8.56
C ASP A 85 -4.21 -7.07 7.97
N ALA A 86 -5.36 -7.46 7.40
CA ALA A 86 -6.35 -6.50 6.92
C ALA A 86 -7.59 -6.52 7.79
N ASP A 87 -7.98 -5.34 8.26
CA ASP A 87 -9.18 -5.12 9.06
C ASP A 87 -10.22 -4.29 8.30
N TRP A 88 -11.49 -4.48 8.66
CA TRP A 88 -12.61 -3.68 8.20
C TRP A 88 -13.49 -3.27 9.38
N ASP A 89 -13.42 -2.00 9.76
CA ASP A 89 -14.16 -1.44 10.91
C ASP A 89 -15.65 -1.15 10.65
N GLY A 90 -16.14 -1.48 9.44
CA GLY A 90 -17.48 -1.10 8.96
C GLY A 90 -17.48 0.09 8.01
N SER A 91 -16.39 0.84 7.92
CA SER A 91 -16.27 2.08 7.15
C SER A 91 -14.96 2.20 6.37
N ALA A 92 -13.85 1.71 6.91
CA ALA A 92 -12.53 1.79 6.34
C ALA A 92 -11.87 0.40 6.32
N LEU A 93 -11.09 0.17 5.25
CA LEU A 93 -10.17 -0.94 5.15
C LEU A 93 -8.81 -0.43 5.63
N SER A 94 -8.14 -1.18 6.48
CA SER A 94 -6.82 -0.81 7.03
C SER A 94 -5.87 -2.01 7.03
N LEU A 95 -4.57 -1.73 7.00
CA LEU A 95 -3.51 -2.69 7.26
C LEU A 95 -2.96 -2.52 8.66
N HIS A 96 -2.73 -3.63 9.35
CA HIS A 96 -2.16 -3.68 10.69
C HIS A 96 -1.11 -4.79 10.83
N VAL A 97 -0.46 -4.83 11.99
CA VAL A 97 0.39 -5.93 12.45
C VAL A 97 -0.24 -6.53 13.71
N HIS A 98 -0.69 -7.77 13.62
CA HIS A 98 -1.28 -8.50 14.76
C HIS A 98 -0.25 -9.46 15.36
N ASP A 99 0.08 -9.25 16.62
CA ASP A 99 0.92 -10.14 17.43
C ASP A 99 0.03 -11.19 18.11
N GLU A 100 -0.01 -12.39 17.53
CA GLU A 100 -0.86 -13.51 17.97
C GLU A 100 -0.45 -14.05 19.35
N GLU A 101 0.80 -13.82 19.77
CA GLU A 101 1.27 -14.24 21.09
C GLU A 101 0.61 -13.45 22.22
N THR A 102 0.31 -12.17 21.94
CA THR A 102 -0.22 -11.23 22.93
C THR A 102 -1.62 -10.73 22.60
N ASP A 103 -2.17 -11.13 21.45
CA ASP A 103 -3.43 -10.64 20.89
C ASP A 103 -3.45 -9.11 20.79
N THR A 104 -2.31 -8.52 20.38
CA THR A 104 -2.15 -7.06 20.29
C THR A 104 -2.06 -6.61 18.85
N GLU A 105 -2.88 -5.61 18.52
CA GLU A 105 -2.85 -4.93 17.22
C GLU A 105 -1.94 -3.71 17.25
N TYR A 106 -1.10 -3.56 16.25
CA TYR A 106 -0.22 -2.41 16.08
C TYR A 106 -0.46 -1.69 14.75
N ASP A 107 -0.26 -0.37 14.74
CA ASP A 107 -0.01 0.35 13.49
C ASP A 107 1.35 -0.11 12.92
N PRO A 108 1.46 -0.45 11.62
CA PRO A 108 2.73 -0.85 11.02
C PRO A 108 3.88 0.15 11.23
N ALA A 109 3.58 1.45 11.37
CA ALA A 109 4.57 2.49 11.63
C ALA A 109 5.17 2.44 13.05
N ASP A 110 4.48 1.80 13.99
CA ASP A 110 4.90 1.66 15.39
C ASP A 110 5.64 0.33 15.65
N VAL A 111 5.88 -0.49 14.61
CA VAL A 111 6.54 -1.79 14.72
C VAL A 111 7.86 -1.83 13.94
N THR A 112 8.86 -2.44 14.55
CA THR A 112 10.05 -2.95 13.86
C THR A 112 10.04 -4.48 13.90
N LEU A 113 10.00 -5.10 12.73
CA LEU A 113 10.13 -6.55 12.59
C LEU A 113 11.61 -6.91 12.54
N SER A 114 12.08 -7.71 13.49
CA SER A 114 13.48 -8.14 13.53
C SER A 114 13.66 -9.47 12.82
N VAL A 115 14.62 -9.52 11.89
CA VAL A 115 15.09 -10.73 11.23
C VAL A 115 16.54 -10.96 11.69
N PRO A 116 16.74 -11.71 12.78
CA PRO A 116 18.04 -11.83 13.43
C PRO A 116 18.99 -12.73 12.62
N ALA A 117 20.27 -12.75 13.01
CA ALA A 117 21.27 -13.62 12.39
C ALA A 117 20.92 -15.12 12.47
N ALA A 118 20.07 -15.52 13.42
CA ALA A 118 19.52 -16.87 13.54
C ALA A 118 18.64 -17.26 12.34
N ALA A 119 18.05 -16.29 11.63
CA ALA A 119 17.28 -16.53 10.40
C ALA A 119 18.16 -16.86 9.19
N LYS A 120 19.50 -16.78 9.31
CA LYS A 120 20.40 -16.97 8.18
C LYS A 120 20.56 -18.45 7.83
N VAL A 121 20.11 -18.83 6.64
CA VAL A 121 20.13 -20.21 6.13
C VAL A 121 20.90 -20.30 4.82
N ALA A 122 21.20 -21.52 4.37
CA ALA A 122 21.70 -21.74 3.01
C ALA A 122 20.63 -21.33 1.99
N ASN A 123 21.05 -20.65 0.91
CA ASN A 123 20.12 -20.28 -0.15
C ASN A 123 19.50 -21.54 -0.79
N PRO A 124 18.16 -21.66 -0.87
CA PRO A 124 17.50 -22.85 -1.43
C PRO A 124 17.65 -22.97 -2.95
N GLY A 125 18.26 -21.99 -3.63
CA GLY A 125 18.63 -22.06 -5.04
C GLY A 125 17.49 -21.77 -6.01
N TYR A 126 16.40 -21.16 -5.53
CA TYR A 126 15.36 -20.66 -6.44
C TYR A 126 15.91 -19.50 -7.27
N GLY A 127 15.69 -19.51 -8.58
CA GLY A 127 16.29 -18.52 -9.48
C GLY A 127 15.80 -17.07 -9.32
N PHE A 128 14.82 -16.85 -8.45
CA PHE A 128 14.37 -15.51 -8.03
C PHE A 128 15.02 -15.03 -6.74
N LEU A 129 15.71 -15.92 -6.03
CA LEU A 129 16.62 -15.54 -4.97
C LEU A 129 17.99 -15.32 -5.63
N GLY A 130 18.67 -14.24 -5.26
CA GLY A 130 19.99 -13.90 -5.78
C GLY A 130 21.02 -15.02 -5.64
N THR A 131 22.19 -14.84 -6.24
CA THR A 131 23.23 -15.89 -6.33
C THR A 131 24.07 -16.07 -5.07
N GLY A 132 23.76 -15.35 -3.99
CA GLY A 132 24.41 -15.47 -2.69
C GLY A 132 24.26 -16.88 -2.10
N SER A 133 25.26 -17.34 -1.35
CA SER A 133 25.24 -18.68 -0.73
C SER A 133 24.28 -18.79 0.46
N GLN A 134 23.83 -17.66 1.00
CA GLN A 134 22.94 -17.58 2.15
C GLN A 134 21.88 -16.51 1.93
N VAL A 135 20.75 -16.69 2.62
CA VAL A 135 19.66 -15.71 2.75
C VAL A 135 19.21 -15.68 4.20
N TRP A 136 18.52 -14.62 4.62
CA TRP A 136 17.74 -14.61 5.86
C TRP A 136 16.32 -15.03 5.54
N LEU A 137 15.83 -16.06 6.22
CA LEU A 137 14.55 -16.68 5.96
C LEU A 137 13.71 -16.71 7.22
N LEU A 138 12.53 -16.11 7.15
CA LEU A 138 11.43 -16.42 8.07
C LEU A 138 10.59 -17.54 7.41
N PRO A 139 10.47 -18.72 8.04
CA PRO A 139 9.90 -19.90 7.40
C PRO A 139 8.37 -19.87 7.32
N ASP A 140 7.80 -20.67 6.42
CA ASP A 140 6.34 -20.84 6.27
C ASP A 140 5.71 -21.85 7.21
N THR A 141 6.47 -22.39 8.17
CA THR A 141 5.97 -23.25 9.24
C THR A 141 6.37 -22.72 10.61
N GLU A 142 5.41 -22.74 11.54
CA GLU A 142 5.59 -22.30 12.93
C GLU A 142 6.70 -23.09 13.64
N ALA A 143 6.70 -24.41 13.47
CA ALA A 143 7.69 -25.29 14.09
C ALA A 143 9.14 -24.96 13.68
N GLU A 144 9.36 -24.54 12.42
CA GLU A 144 10.68 -24.10 11.96
C GLU A 144 11.04 -22.71 12.51
N ALA A 145 10.06 -21.80 12.58
CA ALA A 145 10.25 -20.46 13.14
C ALA A 145 10.62 -20.53 14.63
N ASP A 146 9.88 -21.33 15.41
CA ASP A 146 10.13 -21.58 16.83
C ASP A 146 11.49 -22.21 17.06
N ALA A 147 11.84 -23.24 16.26
CA ALA A 147 13.12 -23.92 16.38
C ALA A 147 14.31 -22.98 16.08
N ALA A 148 14.12 -22.01 15.18
CA ALA A 148 15.12 -21.00 14.86
C ALA A 148 15.08 -19.79 15.80
N GLY A 149 14.02 -19.61 16.59
CA GLY A 149 13.80 -18.44 17.43
C GLY A 149 13.60 -17.16 16.62
N VAL A 150 12.85 -17.26 15.52
CA VAL A 150 12.56 -16.14 14.61
C VAL A 150 11.06 -15.90 14.49
N LEU A 151 10.66 -14.81 13.84
CA LEU A 151 9.25 -14.53 13.56
C LEU A 151 8.65 -15.62 12.66
N PHE A 152 7.40 -15.96 12.92
CA PHE A 152 6.52 -16.72 12.03
C PHE A 152 5.54 -15.75 11.37
N PRO A 153 5.86 -15.20 10.18
CA PRO A 153 5.08 -14.13 9.58
C PRO A 153 3.85 -14.67 8.84
N GLY A 154 2.70 -14.05 9.09
CA GLY A 154 1.44 -14.32 8.43
C GLY A 154 0.92 -13.19 7.54
N ILE A 155 -0.03 -13.55 6.70
CA ILE A 155 -0.87 -12.65 5.90
C ILE A 155 -2.32 -13.04 6.21
N SER A 156 -3.01 -12.16 6.93
CA SER A 156 -4.35 -12.44 7.44
C SER A 156 -5.41 -11.53 6.85
N THR A 157 -6.59 -12.13 6.72
CA THR A 157 -7.83 -11.48 6.30
C THR A 157 -8.97 -11.92 7.22
N GLU A 158 -8.66 -12.45 8.39
CA GLU A 158 -9.63 -13.02 9.34
C GLU A 158 -10.50 -11.93 9.97
N HIS A 159 -9.96 -10.72 10.11
CA HIS A 159 -10.71 -9.54 10.56
C HIS A 159 -11.63 -8.95 9.47
N LEU A 160 -11.56 -9.45 8.24
CA LEU A 160 -12.49 -9.05 7.19
C LEU A 160 -13.82 -9.81 7.30
N THR A 161 -14.92 -9.07 7.25
CA THR A 161 -16.26 -9.67 7.30
C THR A 161 -16.65 -10.28 5.94
N THR A 162 -16.98 -11.58 5.93
CA THR A 162 -17.51 -12.27 4.74
C THR A 162 -18.80 -11.61 4.24
N GLY A 163 -18.91 -11.42 2.92
CA GLY A 163 -20.08 -10.82 2.26
C GLY A 163 -20.01 -9.30 2.10
N VAL A 164 -19.00 -8.63 2.68
CA VAL A 164 -18.79 -7.18 2.55
C VAL A 164 -18.03 -6.82 1.28
N PHE A 165 -16.94 -7.53 1.01
CA PHE A 165 -16.10 -7.31 -0.15
C PHE A 165 -16.61 -8.06 -1.38
N ALA A 166 -16.52 -7.43 -2.55
CA ALA A 166 -16.89 -8.04 -3.82
C ALA A 166 -16.13 -9.35 -4.04
N ASN A 167 -16.87 -10.42 -4.37
CA ASN A 167 -16.36 -11.78 -4.53
C ASN A 167 -15.72 -12.39 -3.25
N ASN A 168 -15.93 -11.80 -2.07
CA ASN A 168 -15.29 -12.19 -0.81
C ASN A 168 -13.77 -12.22 -0.90
N ASN A 169 -13.17 -11.26 -1.61
CA ASN A 169 -11.73 -11.22 -1.83
C ASN A 169 -11.17 -9.82 -1.60
N VAL A 170 -9.91 -9.78 -1.16
CA VAL A 170 -9.06 -8.57 -1.17
C VAL A 170 -7.76 -8.86 -1.88
N THR A 171 -7.11 -7.81 -2.39
CA THR A 171 -5.87 -7.92 -3.15
C THR A 171 -4.78 -7.10 -2.50
N TYR A 172 -3.68 -7.77 -2.16
CA TYR A 172 -2.49 -7.16 -1.62
C TYR A 172 -1.51 -6.87 -2.76
N ARG A 173 -0.74 -5.80 -2.63
CA ARG A 173 0.26 -5.40 -3.61
C ARG A 173 1.52 -4.89 -2.92
N LEU A 174 2.66 -5.48 -3.24
CA LEU A 174 3.97 -4.90 -2.92
C LEU A 174 4.23 -3.74 -3.87
N LEU A 175 4.24 -2.52 -3.34
CA LEU A 175 4.44 -1.30 -4.12
C LEU A 175 5.91 -0.95 -4.29
N SER A 176 6.70 -1.13 -3.23
CA SER A 176 8.13 -0.86 -3.22
C SER A 176 8.82 -1.61 -2.09
N ALA A 177 10.08 -1.93 -2.31
CA ALA A 177 11.02 -2.31 -1.26
C ALA A 177 12.22 -1.36 -1.33
N THR A 178 12.64 -0.85 -0.18
CA THR A 178 13.92 -0.15 -0.04
C THR A 178 14.74 -0.83 1.03
N ARG A 179 16.07 -0.80 0.90
CA ARG A 179 17.04 -1.21 1.93
C ARG A 179 18.00 -0.05 2.16
N ASN A 180 18.15 0.37 3.42
CA ASN A 180 19.01 1.50 3.83
C ASN A 180 18.71 2.79 3.03
N GLY A 181 17.43 3.01 2.71
CA GLY A 181 16.95 4.20 1.98
C GLY A 181 17.09 4.16 0.47
N ALA A 182 17.61 3.08 -0.13
CA ALA A 182 17.70 2.89 -1.57
C ALA A 182 16.78 1.77 -2.04
N ALA A 183 16.26 1.83 -3.27
CA ALA A 183 15.49 0.73 -3.85
C ALA A 183 16.32 -0.57 -3.87
N THR A 184 15.66 -1.70 -3.64
CA THR A 184 16.29 -3.02 -3.55
C THR A 184 15.43 -4.07 -4.25
N GLU A 185 16.09 -5.14 -4.71
CA GLU A 185 15.47 -6.34 -5.28
C GLU A 185 15.71 -7.56 -4.36
N ASP A 186 16.19 -7.32 -3.13
CA ASP A 186 16.68 -8.33 -2.19
C ASP A 186 15.59 -8.85 -1.23
N PHE A 187 14.32 -8.81 -1.65
CA PHE A 187 13.15 -9.24 -0.86
C PHE A 187 12.15 -10.04 -1.69
N SER A 188 11.70 -11.18 -1.15
CA SER A 188 10.68 -12.05 -1.74
C SER A 188 9.81 -12.74 -0.69
N ILE A 189 8.54 -12.98 -1.02
CA ILE A 189 7.62 -13.88 -0.31
C ILE A 189 7.24 -15.04 -1.23
N TYR A 190 7.36 -16.28 -0.78
CA TYR A 190 7.00 -17.47 -1.58
C TYR A 190 6.45 -18.62 -0.72
N ALA A 191 5.51 -19.40 -1.25
CA ALA A 191 4.95 -20.55 -0.55
C ALA A 191 5.59 -21.88 -0.96
N GLY A 192 5.75 -22.77 0.02
CA GLY A 192 6.24 -24.12 -0.16
C GLY A 192 7.52 -24.16 -0.99
N SER A 193 7.55 -25.00 -2.02
CA SER A 193 8.74 -25.26 -2.83
C SER A 193 9.05 -24.17 -3.89
N GLY A 194 8.88 -22.89 -3.55
CA GLY A 194 9.29 -21.75 -4.40
C GLY A 194 8.17 -21.10 -5.21
N SER A 195 6.90 -21.23 -4.81
CA SER A 195 5.80 -20.50 -5.47
C SER A 195 5.80 -19.04 -5.05
N ARG A 196 6.40 -18.16 -5.87
CA ARG A 196 6.47 -16.71 -5.60
C ARG A 196 5.09 -16.08 -5.45
N TRP A 197 4.93 -15.29 -4.40
CA TRP A 197 3.76 -14.46 -4.12
C TRP A 197 4.08 -12.99 -4.33
N PHE A 198 5.16 -12.53 -3.68
CA PHE A 198 5.67 -11.17 -3.79
C PHE A 198 7.16 -11.19 -4.09
N ASP A 199 7.61 -10.27 -4.92
CA ASP A 199 9.01 -10.16 -5.33
C ASP A 199 9.33 -8.68 -5.53
N SER A 200 10.46 -8.21 -5.02
CA SER A 200 10.89 -6.81 -5.15
C SER A 200 11.61 -6.51 -6.47
N ASP A 201 12.03 -7.53 -7.23
CA ASP A 201 12.65 -7.43 -8.57
C ASP A 201 11.85 -6.49 -9.49
N THR A 202 12.49 -5.40 -9.94
CA THR A 202 11.83 -4.36 -10.73
C THR A 202 11.65 -4.77 -12.20
N SER A 203 12.32 -5.83 -12.65
CA SER A 203 12.22 -6.38 -13.99
C SER A 203 10.94 -7.20 -14.21
N THR A 204 10.28 -7.64 -13.14
CA THR A 204 9.01 -8.37 -13.20
C THR A 204 7.82 -7.51 -12.76
N THR A 205 6.74 -7.60 -13.54
CA THR A 205 5.41 -7.12 -13.12
C THR A 205 4.57 -8.25 -12.52
N SER A 206 4.98 -9.50 -12.71
CA SER A 206 4.42 -10.67 -12.05
C SER A 206 4.93 -10.71 -10.60
N PHE A 207 4.13 -11.25 -9.68
CA PHE A 207 4.48 -11.33 -8.25
C PHE A 207 4.60 -9.95 -7.57
N LYS A 208 3.88 -8.95 -8.06
CA LYS A 208 3.65 -7.71 -7.32
C LYS A 208 2.35 -7.73 -6.55
N SER A 209 1.42 -8.60 -6.91
CA SER A 209 0.07 -8.63 -6.36
C SER A 209 -0.44 -10.05 -6.18
N ARG A 210 -1.23 -10.24 -5.11
CA ARG A 210 -1.89 -11.51 -4.80
C ARG A 210 -3.26 -11.25 -4.19
N THR A 211 -4.24 -12.01 -4.64
CA THR A 211 -5.60 -11.98 -4.10
C THR A 211 -5.76 -13.08 -3.06
N PHE A 212 -6.33 -12.73 -1.91
CA PHE A 212 -6.69 -13.65 -0.84
C PHE A 212 -8.20 -13.62 -0.65
N ALA A 213 -8.77 -14.77 -0.30
CA ALA A 213 -10.16 -14.85 0.11
C ALA A 213 -10.28 -14.25 1.52
N VAL A 214 -11.40 -13.58 1.78
CA VAL A 214 -11.78 -13.08 3.10
C VAL A 214 -11.90 -14.25 4.09
N GLY A 215 -11.46 -14.05 5.33
CA GLY A 215 -11.50 -15.08 6.37
C GLY A 215 -10.40 -16.14 6.22
N THR A 216 -9.27 -15.79 5.59
CA THR A 216 -8.12 -16.69 5.46
C THR A 216 -6.91 -16.21 6.24
N HIS A 217 -6.22 -17.18 6.83
CA HIS A 217 -4.94 -17.06 7.52
C HIS A 217 -3.88 -17.78 6.71
N ASN A 218 -2.82 -17.08 6.28
CA ASN A 218 -1.86 -17.64 5.33
C ASN A 218 -0.42 -17.42 5.77
N HIS A 219 0.40 -18.45 5.61
CA HIS A 219 1.84 -18.37 5.80
C HIS A 219 2.60 -18.66 4.51
N ALA A 220 3.75 -18.02 4.40
CA ALA A 220 4.70 -18.16 3.32
C ALA A 220 6.09 -17.84 3.84
N ASN A 221 7.11 -18.21 3.08
CA ASN A 221 8.50 -17.92 3.39
C ASN A 221 8.78 -16.47 3.04
N TRP A 222 9.37 -15.71 3.97
CA TRP A 222 9.84 -14.34 3.73
C TRP A 222 11.36 -14.36 3.69
N ALA A 223 11.92 -14.05 2.52
CA ALA A 223 13.35 -14.10 2.27
C ALA A 223 13.93 -12.71 2.03
N PHE A 224 15.07 -12.47 2.66
CA PHE A 224 15.92 -11.31 2.48
C PHE A 224 17.32 -11.76 2.09
N GLU A 225 17.91 -11.13 1.08
CA GLU A 225 19.17 -11.62 0.52
C GLU A 225 20.39 -10.98 1.18
N GLU A 226 20.18 -9.90 1.93
CA GLU A 226 21.24 -9.04 2.45
C GLU A 226 20.80 -8.37 3.76
N ALA A 227 21.77 -8.05 4.62
CA ALA A 227 21.49 -7.35 5.87
C ALA A 227 21.19 -5.85 5.64
N GLY A 228 20.36 -5.27 6.50
CA GLY A 228 20.01 -3.85 6.47
C GLY A 228 18.61 -3.56 6.98
N THR A 229 18.26 -2.28 6.96
CA THR A 229 16.91 -1.82 7.31
C THR A 229 16.09 -1.72 6.04
N TYR A 230 15.09 -2.59 5.93
CA TYR A 230 14.12 -2.59 4.86
C TYR A 230 12.91 -1.73 5.21
N GLN A 231 12.39 -0.99 4.23
CA GLN A 231 11.03 -0.47 4.25
C GLN A 231 10.25 -1.11 3.11
N LEU A 232 9.23 -1.88 3.47
CA LEU A 232 8.37 -2.60 2.53
C LEU A 232 7.02 -1.87 2.49
N THR A 233 6.64 -1.36 1.32
CA THR A 233 5.35 -0.66 1.17
C THR A 233 4.34 -1.61 0.56
N PHE A 234 3.31 -1.96 1.33
CA PHE A 234 2.21 -2.78 0.86
C PHE A 234 0.93 -1.96 0.76
N ARG A 235 0.07 -2.35 -0.18
CA ARG A 235 -1.31 -1.88 -0.28
C ARG A 235 -2.26 -3.05 -0.25
N VAL A 236 -3.32 -2.96 0.53
CA VAL A 236 -4.50 -3.82 0.40
C VAL A 236 -5.60 -3.06 -0.34
N GLN A 237 -6.38 -3.76 -1.14
CA GLN A 237 -7.52 -3.19 -1.85
C GLN A 237 -8.68 -4.18 -1.93
N GLY A 238 -9.90 -3.70 -1.69
CA GLY A 238 -11.14 -4.44 -1.88
C GLY A 238 -12.22 -3.53 -2.48
N THR A 239 -13.36 -4.09 -2.87
CA THR A 239 -14.51 -3.30 -3.34
C THR A 239 -15.72 -3.56 -2.44
N VAL A 240 -16.28 -2.51 -1.84
CA VAL A 240 -17.46 -2.56 -0.98
C VAL A 240 -18.58 -1.77 -1.66
N SER A 241 -19.73 -2.41 -1.91
CA SER A 241 -20.90 -1.78 -2.56
C SER A 241 -20.58 -1.02 -3.87
N GLY A 242 -19.63 -1.54 -4.66
CA GLY A 242 -19.20 -0.94 -5.92
C GLY A 242 -18.14 0.16 -5.79
N VAL A 243 -17.71 0.50 -4.58
CA VAL A 243 -16.66 1.49 -4.30
C VAL A 243 -15.38 0.78 -3.90
N THR A 244 -14.25 1.15 -4.51
CA THR A 244 -12.94 0.64 -4.13
C THR A 244 -12.50 1.23 -2.80
N GLN A 245 -12.15 0.36 -1.86
CA GLN A 245 -11.50 0.67 -0.59
C GLN A 245 -10.05 0.22 -0.67
N SER A 246 -9.14 0.99 -0.09
CA SER A 246 -7.72 0.62 -0.06
C SER A 246 -7.00 1.30 1.09
N ASP A 247 -6.00 0.62 1.61
CA ASP A 247 -5.03 1.20 2.53
C ASP A 247 -3.59 0.90 2.09
N THR A 248 -2.64 1.73 2.50
CA THR A 248 -1.22 1.59 2.16
C THR A 248 -0.37 1.85 3.39
N ALA A 249 0.40 0.85 3.79
CA ALA A 249 1.27 0.91 4.95
C ALA A 249 2.72 0.62 4.58
N VAL A 250 3.65 1.11 5.42
CA VAL A 250 5.09 0.87 5.31
C VAL A 250 5.52 0.04 6.51
N TYR A 251 6.16 -1.08 6.25
CA TYR A 251 6.66 -2.01 7.27
C TYR A 251 8.17 -1.86 7.39
N THR A 252 8.65 -1.60 8.61
CA THR A 252 10.08 -1.55 8.91
C THR A 252 10.57 -2.94 9.31
N VAL A 253 11.52 -3.48 8.55
CA VAL A 253 12.17 -4.76 8.85
C VAL A 253 13.66 -4.53 9.04
N VAL A 254 14.24 -5.02 10.13
CA VAL A 254 15.68 -4.96 10.38
C VAL A 254 16.27 -6.34 10.26
N VAL A 255 17.09 -6.53 9.21
CA VAL A 255 17.82 -7.77 8.92
C VAL A 255 19.26 -7.62 9.41
N SER A 256 19.73 -8.53 10.26
CA SER A 256 21.07 -8.47 10.90
C SER A 256 21.85 -9.77 10.83
#